data_AF-A0A362WWR7-F1
#
_entry.id   AF-A0A362WWR7-F1
#
_cell.length_a   1.000
_cell.length_b   1.000
_cell.length_c   1.000
_cell.angle_alpha   90.00
_cell.angle_beta   90.00
_cell.angle_gamma   90.00
#
_symmetry.space_group_name_H-M   'P 1'
#
loop_
_entity.id
_entity.type
_entity.pdbx_description
1 polymer ?
#
loop_
_entity_poly.entity_id
_entity_poly.type
_entity_poly.pdbx_seq_one_letter_code
_entity_poly.pdbx_strand_id
1 'polypeptide(L)'
;MTILIFQQSLYSQKEIVGKVEFYKSIENEWNVLESFPDETIENLTNRNHKIKILQKDSIIELKTDLNGFFKISTVFNDSIFIKVNDHSPVLNENFEFDFNEIRDTLKLRISDKKLSVYRDSIGNPEFHNKYSEQQAELDFKNGKRELLGLAVCWPTEKSMQIHRQIEVEYAIKYNYIEPTREKIRIMYRYNQVMKKLIGINKNVW
;
A
#
# COMPACT_ATOMS: atom_id res chain seq x y z
N MET A 1 2.65 -28.02 45.88
CA MET A 1 1.69 -27.21 45.09
C MET A 1 2.46 -26.15 44.30
N THR A 2 3.39 -26.59 43.44
CA THR A 2 4.35 -25.71 42.74
C THR A 2 4.54 -26.22 41.32
N ILE A 3 4.51 -27.54 41.15
CA ILE A 3 4.50 -28.24 39.86
C ILE A 3 3.21 -27.97 39.05
N LEU A 4 2.05 -27.84 39.71
CA LEU A 4 0.76 -27.55 39.06
C LEU A 4 0.68 -26.14 38.45
N ILE A 5 1.35 -25.15 39.06
CA ILE A 5 1.35 -23.76 38.57
C ILE A 5 2.21 -23.64 37.30
N PHE A 6 3.32 -24.39 37.25
CA PHE A 6 4.23 -24.40 36.09
C PHE A 6 3.60 -25.04 34.84
N GLN A 7 2.71 -26.03 35.00
CA GLN A 7 1.99 -26.61 33.87
C GLN A 7 0.91 -25.67 33.31
N GLN A 8 0.27 -24.84 34.14
CA GLN A 8 -0.74 -23.88 33.66
C GLN A 8 -0.12 -22.75 32.81
N SER A 9 1.10 -22.31 33.11
CA SER A 9 1.79 -21.30 32.30
C SER A 9 2.25 -21.82 30.93
N LEU A 10 2.54 -23.12 30.82
CA LEU A 10 2.93 -23.76 29.54
C LEU A 10 1.72 -23.98 28.61
N TYR A 11 0.53 -24.23 29.17
CA TYR A 11 -0.71 -24.41 28.39
C TYR A 11 -1.30 -23.12 27.81
N SER A 12 -0.76 -21.95 28.19
CA SER A 12 -1.28 -20.64 27.75
C SER A 12 -0.53 -20.04 26.55
N GLN A 13 0.53 -20.70 26.05
CA GLN A 13 1.36 -20.18 24.96
C GLN A 13 1.01 -20.87 23.64
N LYS A 14 0.49 -20.09 22.69
CA LYS A 14 0.24 -20.56 21.32
C LYS A 14 1.39 -20.15 20.42
N GLU A 15 2.03 -21.11 19.76
CA GLU A 15 2.99 -20.82 18.70
C GLU A 15 2.24 -20.37 17.45
N ILE A 16 2.70 -19.27 16.85
CA ILE A 16 2.14 -18.68 15.65
C ILE A 16 3.23 -18.52 14.62
N VAL A 17 2.90 -18.84 13.37
CA VAL A 17 3.75 -18.60 12.22
C VAL A 17 3.27 -17.35 11.49
N GLY A 18 4.10 -16.32 11.42
CA GLY A 18 3.82 -15.14 10.59
C GLY A 18 4.55 -15.22 9.26
N LYS A 19 3.94 -14.68 8.19
CA LYS A 19 4.57 -14.49 6.88
C LYS A 19 4.42 -13.05 6.42
N VAL A 20 5.53 -12.38 6.14
CA VAL A 20 5.56 -11.10 5.43
C VAL A 20 5.55 -11.38 3.93
N GLU A 21 4.66 -10.72 3.20
CA GLU A 21 4.54 -10.88 1.75
C GLU A 21 4.27 -9.53 1.08
N PHE A 22 5.07 -9.18 0.07
CA PHE A 22 4.86 -7.97 -0.71
C PHE A 22 3.94 -8.25 -1.91
N TYR A 23 3.13 -7.26 -2.30
CA TYR A 23 2.31 -7.34 -3.50
C TYR A 23 2.26 -6.01 -4.24
N LYS A 24 1.95 -6.07 -5.55
CA LYS A 24 1.86 -4.89 -6.42
C LYS A 24 0.66 -4.02 -6.02
N SER A 25 0.89 -2.73 -5.82
CA SER A 25 -0.15 -1.74 -5.55
C SER A 25 -1.03 -1.46 -6.75
N ILE A 26 -0.51 -1.66 -7.96
CA ILE A 26 -1.22 -1.46 -9.22
C ILE A 26 -1.00 -2.69 -10.09
N GLU A 27 -2.03 -3.52 -10.18
CA GLU A 27 -2.17 -4.54 -11.21
C GLU A 27 -3.15 -3.99 -12.25
N ASN A 28 -2.63 -3.67 -13.44
CA ASN A 28 -3.42 -3.12 -14.53
C ASN A 28 -2.94 -3.74 -15.84
N GLU A 29 -3.85 -3.91 -16.79
CA GLU A 29 -3.54 -4.35 -18.16
C GLU A 29 -2.52 -3.41 -18.85
N TRP A 30 -2.40 -2.17 -18.38
CA TRP A 30 -1.43 -1.21 -18.85
C TRP A 30 -0.10 -1.33 -18.10
N ASN A 31 0.87 -2.05 -18.68
CA ASN A 31 2.24 -2.23 -18.15
C ASN A 31 2.96 -0.91 -17.79
N VAL A 32 2.55 0.22 -18.38
CA VAL A 32 3.08 1.55 -18.05
C VAL A 32 2.76 1.97 -16.61
N LEU A 33 1.62 1.50 -16.06
CA LEU A 33 1.13 1.77 -14.71
C LEU A 33 1.67 0.81 -13.66
N GLU A 34 2.28 -0.29 -14.09
CA GLU A 34 2.88 -1.27 -13.19
C GLU A 34 3.85 -0.59 -12.22
N SER A 35 3.66 -0.87 -10.92
CA SER A 35 4.45 -0.29 -9.85
C SER A 35 5.89 -0.84 -9.89
N PHE A 36 6.06 -2.15 -9.83
CA PHE A 36 7.35 -2.84 -9.99
C PHE A 36 7.17 -4.19 -10.70
N PRO A 37 8.21 -4.70 -11.40
CA PRO A 37 8.19 -6.05 -11.98
C PRO A 37 8.02 -7.14 -10.91
N ASP A 38 7.49 -8.30 -11.30
CA ASP A 38 7.28 -9.44 -10.39
C ASP A 38 8.56 -9.87 -9.65
N GLU A 39 9.69 -9.93 -10.35
CA GLU A 39 10.99 -10.25 -9.74
C GLU A 39 11.35 -9.28 -8.59
N THR A 40 10.98 -8.00 -8.71
CA THR A 40 11.22 -7.04 -7.62
C THR A 40 10.31 -7.33 -6.43
N ILE A 41 9.05 -7.69 -6.64
CA ILE A 41 8.11 -8.06 -5.58
C ILE A 41 8.54 -9.34 -4.87
N GLU A 42 9.01 -10.32 -5.64
CA GLU A 42 9.56 -11.56 -5.11
C GLU A 42 10.81 -11.28 -4.26
N ASN A 43 11.74 -10.47 -4.74
CA ASN A 43 12.92 -10.05 -3.98
C ASN A 43 12.57 -9.25 -2.71
N LEU A 44 11.50 -8.44 -2.76
CA LEU A 44 10.99 -7.74 -1.58
C LEU A 44 10.37 -8.68 -0.55
N THR A 45 9.79 -9.80 -1.00
CA THR A 45 9.23 -10.85 -0.12
C THR A 45 10.34 -11.76 0.42
N ASN A 46 11.33 -12.09 -0.40
CA ASN A 46 12.39 -13.05 -0.10
C ASN A 46 13.61 -12.38 0.54
N ARG A 47 13.38 -11.62 1.61
CA ARG A 47 14.45 -10.96 2.38
C ARG A 47 14.16 -11.04 3.87
N ASN A 48 15.20 -10.79 4.67
CA ASN A 48 15.02 -10.67 6.11
C ASN A 48 14.34 -9.33 6.44
N HIS A 49 13.14 -9.40 7.01
CA HIS A 49 12.39 -8.27 7.55
C HIS A 49 12.60 -8.18 9.05
N LYS A 50 12.78 -6.98 9.59
CA LYS A 50 12.76 -6.77 11.04
C LYS A 50 11.31 -6.74 11.49
N ILE A 51 10.98 -7.49 12.54
CA ILE A 51 9.64 -7.57 13.11
C ILE A 51 9.72 -7.13 14.56
N LYS A 52 8.86 -6.20 14.94
CA LYS A 52 8.66 -5.77 16.32
C LYS A 52 7.23 -6.06 16.73
N ILE A 53 7.06 -6.79 17.82
CA ILE A 53 5.76 -7.28 18.26
C ILE A 53 5.51 -6.71 19.65
N LEU A 54 4.33 -6.13 19.84
CA LEU A 54 3.85 -5.65 21.12
C LEU A 54 2.62 -6.47 21.51
N GLN A 55 2.68 -7.10 22.67
CA GLN A 55 1.59 -7.88 23.27
C GLN A 55 1.62 -7.64 24.78
N LYS A 56 0.54 -7.13 25.37
CA LYS A 56 0.51 -6.57 26.74
C LYS A 56 1.71 -5.64 27.00
N ASP A 57 2.48 -5.95 28.03
CA ASP A 57 3.69 -5.26 28.45
C ASP A 57 4.97 -5.84 27.83
N SER A 58 4.84 -6.81 26.91
CA SER A 58 5.97 -7.47 26.26
C SER A 58 6.27 -6.86 24.90
N ILE A 59 7.57 -6.67 24.64
CA ILE A 59 8.09 -6.26 23.34
C ILE A 59 9.06 -7.35 22.87
N ILE A 60 8.79 -7.91 21.70
CA ILE A 60 9.64 -8.93 21.07
C ILE A 60 10.16 -8.35 19.76
N GLU A 61 11.48 -8.44 19.55
CA GLU A 61 12.13 -8.03 18.31
C GLU A 61 12.83 -9.23 17.67
N LEU A 62 12.54 -9.48 16.39
CA LEU A 62 13.08 -10.62 15.64
C LEU A 62 13.25 -10.27 14.17
N LYS A 63 13.73 -11.24 13.38
CA LYS A 63 13.80 -11.15 11.92
C LYS A 63 13.09 -12.33 11.28
N THR A 64 12.53 -12.10 10.10
CA THR A 64 12.08 -13.21 9.25
C THR A 64 13.28 -13.95 8.67
N ASP A 65 13.03 -15.17 8.19
CA ASP A 65 13.92 -15.88 7.28
C ASP A 65 13.89 -15.28 5.86
N LEU A 66 14.63 -15.91 4.95
CA LEU A 66 14.75 -15.53 3.53
C LEU A 66 13.47 -15.77 2.71
N ASN A 67 12.44 -16.38 3.29
CA ASN A 67 11.14 -16.60 2.66
C ASN A 67 10.05 -15.73 3.31
N GLY A 68 10.44 -14.79 4.19
CA GLY A 68 9.53 -13.88 4.89
C GLY A 68 8.82 -14.50 6.10
N PHE A 69 9.19 -15.70 6.56
CA PHE A 69 8.55 -16.37 7.70
C PHE A 69 9.20 -16.03 9.04
N PHE A 70 8.39 -15.98 10.09
CA PHE A 70 8.85 -15.90 11.48
C PHE A 70 7.91 -16.69 12.41
N LYS A 71 8.40 -17.00 13.62
CA LYS A 71 7.65 -17.74 14.63
C LYS A 71 7.67 -17.02 15.96
N ILE A 72 6.53 -16.99 16.65
CA ILE A 72 6.38 -16.35 17.95
C ILE A 72 5.53 -17.21 18.87
N SER A 73 5.82 -17.16 20.16
CA SER A 73 4.92 -17.67 21.20
C SER A 73 4.09 -16.52 21.73
N THR A 74 2.78 -16.70 21.79
CA THR A 74 1.82 -15.65 22.13
C THR A 74 0.99 -16.05 23.32
N VAL A 75 0.62 -15.08 24.15
CA VAL A 75 -0.25 -15.31 25.29
C VAL A 75 -1.70 -15.41 24.80
N PHE A 76 -2.39 -16.50 25.16
CA PHE A 76 -3.81 -16.68 24.89
C PHE A 76 -4.62 -15.49 25.47
N ASN A 77 -5.52 -14.93 24.67
CA ASN A 77 -6.45 -13.83 25.03
C ASN A 77 -5.82 -12.43 25.11
N ASP A 78 -4.94 -12.09 24.18
CA ASP A 78 -4.51 -10.70 24.00
C ASP A 78 -4.34 -10.33 22.53
N SER A 79 -4.57 -9.06 22.21
CA SER A 79 -4.29 -8.50 20.89
C SER A 79 -2.80 -8.48 20.59
N ILE A 80 -2.42 -8.60 19.33
CA ILE A 80 -1.03 -8.52 18.90
C ILE A 80 -0.87 -7.35 17.93
N PHE A 81 0.08 -6.47 18.25
CA PHE A 81 0.52 -5.41 17.36
C PHE A 81 1.86 -5.79 16.74
N ILE A 82 1.93 -5.83 15.41
CA ILE A 82 3.13 -6.19 14.67
C ILE A 82 3.56 -5.02 13.80
N LYS A 83 4.79 -4.56 13.99
CA LYS A 83 5.46 -3.57 13.14
C LYS A 83 6.51 -4.29 12.30
N VAL A 84 6.37 -4.22 10.99
CA VAL A 84 7.35 -4.73 10.04
C VAL A 84 8.24 -3.57 9.62
N ASN A 85 9.56 -3.76 9.65
CA ASN A 85 10.58 -2.81 9.20
C ASN A 85 10.37 -1.37 9.68
N ASP A 86 10.06 -1.17 10.97
CA ASP A 86 9.77 0.13 11.58
C ASP A 86 10.79 1.26 11.26
N HIS A 87 12.06 0.92 11.11
CA HIS A 87 13.15 1.80 10.70
C HIS A 87 13.10 2.28 9.23
N SER A 88 12.31 1.62 8.38
CA SER A 88 12.22 1.95 6.95
C SER A 88 11.04 2.90 6.69
N PRO A 89 11.24 4.03 5.99
CA PRO A 89 10.14 4.93 5.65
C PRO A 89 9.22 4.38 4.54
N VAL A 90 9.64 3.35 3.81
CA VAL A 90 8.95 2.88 2.59
C VAL A 90 8.65 1.38 2.56
N LEU A 91 9.28 0.59 3.45
CA LEU A 91 9.05 -0.85 3.58
C LEU A 91 8.36 -1.22 4.88
N ASN A 92 7.93 -0.22 5.67
CA ASN A 92 7.27 -0.44 6.93
C ASN A 92 5.77 -0.71 6.76
N GLU A 93 5.22 -1.52 7.65
CA GLU A 93 3.78 -1.62 7.83
C GLU A 93 3.42 -2.03 9.25
N ASN A 94 2.27 -1.58 9.73
CA ASN A 94 1.74 -1.96 11.03
C ASN A 94 0.51 -2.84 10.84
N PHE A 95 0.43 -3.90 11.64
CA PHE A 95 -0.68 -4.82 11.70
C PHE A 95 -1.16 -4.94 13.13
N GLU A 96 -2.48 -5.04 13.29
CA GLU A 96 -3.15 -5.22 14.56
C GLU A 96 -4.10 -6.40 14.38
N PHE A 97 -4.04 -7.34 15.32
CA PHE A 97 -4.90 -8.51 15.35
C PHE A 97 -5.54 -8.61 16.72
N ASP A 98 -6.87 -8.59 16.75
CA ASP A 98 -7.61 -8.92 17.97
C ASP A 98 -7.41 -10.39 18.32
N PHE A 99 -7.52 -10.75 19.61
CA PHE A 99 -7.20 -12.10 20.08
C PHE A 99 -7.97 -13.22 19.36
N ASN A 100 -9.18 -12.92 18.88
CA ASN A 100 -10.09 -13.81 18.15
C ASN A 100 -9.72 -13.96 16.66
N GLU A 101 -8.91 -13.07 16.10
CA GLU A 101 -8.37 -13.14 14.74
C GLU A 101 -7.09 -13.96 14.65
N ILE A 102 -6.46 -14.23 15.81
CA ILE A 102 -5.19 -14.92 15.94
C ILE A 102 -5.35 -16.42 15.64
N ARG A 103 -5.11 -16.78 14.38
CA ARG A 103 -4.99 -18.16 13.91
C ARG A 103 -3.56 -18.68 14.09
N ASP A 104 -3.34 -19.93 13.69
CA ASP A 104 -2.01 -20.56 13.71
C ASP A 104 -1.04 -19.87 12.73
N THR A 105 -1.58 -19.16 11.73
CA THR A 105 -0.82 -18.40 10.75
C THR A 105 -1.32 -16.96 10.64
N LEU A 106 -0.39 -16.01 10.60
CA LEU A 106 -0.67 -14.59 10.30
C LEU A 106 -0.06 -14.21 8.95
N LYS A 107 -0.87 -13.64 8.07
CA LYS A 107 -0.42 -13.13 6.77
C LYS A 107 -0.29 -11.61 6.83
N LEU A 108 0.95 -11.13 6.80
CA LEU A 108 1.31 -9.71 6.84
C LEU A 108 1.56 -9.22 5.41
N ARG A 109 0.50 -8.83 4.71
CA ARG A 109 0.59 -8.38 3.31
C ARG A 109 0.94 -6.89 3.25
N ILE A 110 2.03 -6.55 2.59
CA ILE A 110 2.52 -5.17 2.44
C ILE A 110 2.46 -4.78 0.97
N SER A 111 1.81 -3.65 0.68
CA SER A 111 1.78 -3.12 -0.67
C SER A 111 3.10 -2.42 -1.02
N ASP A 112 3.59 -2.55 -2.25
CA ASP A 112 4.74 -1.78 -2.75
C ASP A 112 4.46 -0.29 -2.96
N LYS A 113 3.23 0.19 -2.65
CA LYS A 113 2.78 1.57 -2.92
C LYS A 113 3.74 2.63 -2.37
N LYS A 114 4.14 2.53 -1.09
CA LYS A 114 5.03 3.49 -0.44
C LYS A 114 6.36 3.60 -1.20
N LEU A 115 6.91 2.45 -1.60
CA LEU A 115 8.14 2.38 -2.39
C LEU A 115 7.96 2.96 -3.79
N SER A 116 6.84 2.67 -4.46
CA SER A 116 6.56 3.20 -5.81
C SER A 116 6.39 4.72 -5.80
N VAL A 117 5.69 5.25 -4.79
CA VAL A 117 5.52 6.70 -4.61
C VAL A 117 6.88 7.35 -4.35
N TYR A 118 7.68 6.78 -3.45
CA TYR A 118 9.02 7.28 -3.15
C TYR A 118 9.93 7.30 -4.38
N ARG A 119 9.98 6.21 -5.16
CA ARG A 119 10.73 6.14 -6.42
C ARG A 119 10.31 7.25 -7.38
N ASP A 120 9.02 7.40 -7.61
CA ASP A 120 8.50 8.40 -8.54
C ASP A 120 8.76 9.83 -8.05
N SER A 121 8.76 10.07 -6.73
CA SER A 121 9.09 11.37 -6.12
C SER A 121 10.56 11.77 -6.30
N ILE A 122 11.48 10.80 -6.34
CA ILE A 122 12.90 11.04 -6.63
C ILE A 122 13.11 11.19 -8.13
N GLY A 123 12.44 10.37 -8.95
CA GLY A 123 12.61 10.39 -10.39
C GLY A 123 12.06 11.65 -11.07
N ASN A 124 10.97 12.23 -10.53
CA ASN A 124 10.33 13.44 -11.07
C ASN A 124 9.84 14.36 -9.94
N PRO A 125 10.75 15.00 -9.16
CA PRO A 125 10.38 15.73 -7.95
C PRO A 125 9.45 16.91 -8.21
N GLU A 126 9.74 17.74 -9.21
CA GLU A 126 8.90 18.90 -9.54
C GLU A 126 7.47 18.48 -9.94
N PHE A 127 7.37 17.41 -10.73
CA PHE A 127 6.09 16.90 -11.18
C PHE A 127 5.31 16.22 -10.05
N HIS A 128 6.01 15.44 -9.21
CA HIS A 128 5.43 14.81 -8.03
C HIS A 128 4.90 15.86 -7.05
N ASN A 129 5.64 16.93 -6.79
CA ASN A 129 5.19 18.01 -5.92
C ASN A 129 3.90 18.68 -6.44
N LYS A 130 3.77 18.81 -7.76
CA LYS A 130 2.60 19.41 -8.40
C LYS A 130 1.38 18.47 -8.47
N TYR A 131 1.58 17.15 -8.51
CA TYR A 131 0.52 16.18 -8.78
C TYR A 131 0.59 14.93 -7.87
N SER A 132 0.99 15.08 -6.61
CA SER A 132 0.95 14.00 -5.63
C SER A 132 -0.49 13.69 -5.17
N GLU A 133 -0.69 12.55 -4.53
CA GLU A 133 -1.98 12.21 -3.88
C GLU A 133 -2.38 13.27 -2.84
N GLN A 134 -1.41 13.78 -2.07
CA GLN A 134 -1.63 14.88 -1.11
C GLN A 134 -2.04 16.17 -1.81
N GLN A 135 -1.41 16.49 -2.95
CA GLN A 135 -1.78 17.66 -3.74
C GLN A 135 -3.18 17.53 -4.34
N ALA A 136 -3.63 16.33 -4.70
CA ALA A 136 -5.01 16.10 -5.14
C ALA A 136 -6.04 16.46 -4.06
N GLU A 137 -5.78 16.08 -2.80
CA GLU A 137 -6.64 16.47 -1.68
C GLU A 137 -6.66 17.98 -1.45
N LEU A 138 -5.51 18.64 -1.55
CA LEU A 138 -5.39 20.10 -1.41
C LEU A 138 -6.11 20.83 -2.55
N ASP A 139 -5.91 20.40 -3.79
CA ASP A 139 -6.56 20.95 -4.97
C ASP A 139 -8.08 20.86 -4.83
N PHE A 140 -8.61 19.70 -4.44
CA PHE A 140 -10.03 19.51 -4.22
C PHE A 140 -10.58 20.44 -3.14
N LYS A 141 -9.90 20.55 -1.98
CA LYS A 141 -10.27 21.47 -0.89
C LYS A 141 -10.29 22.93 -1.34
N ASN A 142 -9.39 23.31 -2.25
CA ASN A 142 -9.31 24.64 -2.84
C ASN A 142 -10.31 24.86 -3.99
N GLY A 143 -11.21 23.92 -4.26
CA GLY A 143 -12.21 24.00 -5.33
C GLY A 143 -11.66 23.69 -6.73
N LYS A 144 -10.39 23.29 -6.83
CA LYS A 144 -9.76 22.87 -8.08
C LYS A 144 -10.16 21.43 -8.40
N ARG A 145 -11.14 21.30 -9.28
CA ARG A 145 -11.67 20.01 -9.76
C ARG A 145 -11.13 19.71 -11.15
N GLU A 146 -9.97 19.07 -11.22
CA GLU A 146 -9.34 18.68 -12.48
C GLU A 146 -8.95 17.21 -12.50
N LEU A 147 -9.03 16.58 -13.67
CA LEU A 147 -8.38 15.30 -13.92
C LEU A 147 -7.25 15.50 -14.92
N LEU A 148 -6.18 14.76 -14.75
CA LEU A 148 -5.05 14.77 -15.66
C LEU A 148 -5.31 13.78 -16.78
N GLY A 149 -5.22 14.21 -18.04
CA GLY A 149 -5.42 13.33 -19.18
C GLY A 149 -4.37 12.23 -19.19
N LEU A 150 -4.75 10.98 -18.88
CA LEU A 150 -3.85 9.84 -19.03
C LEU A 150 -3.88 9.40 -20.49
N ALA A 151 -2.72 9.52 -21.14
CA ALA A 151 -2.51 9.06 -22.50
C ALA A 151 -1.34 8.07 -22.47
N VAL A 152 -1.62 6.76 -22.54
CA VAL A 152 -0.60 5.78 -22.95
C VAL A 152 -0.31 5.93 -24.45
N CYS A 153 -1.32 6.39 -25.19
CA CYS A 153 -1.29 6.87 -26.57
C CYS A 153 -2.13 8.17 -26.65
N TRP A 154 -1.88 9.01 -27.67
CA TRP A 154 -2.63 10.26 -27.87
C TRP A 154 -4.15 10.01 -27.88
N PRO A 155 -4.98 10.91 -27.30
CA PRO A 155 -6.42 10.72 -27.22
C PRO A 155 -7.04 10.52 -28.61
N THR A 156 -7.88 9.49 -28.74
CA THR A 156 -8.72 9.34 -29.94
C THR A 156 -9.91 10.29 -29.85
N GLU A 157 -10.56 10.55 -30.98
CA GLU A 157 -11.80 11.36 -30.98
C GLU A 157 -12.86 10.78 -30.03
N LYS A 158 -12.95 9.43 -29.98
CA LYS A 158 -13.85 8.73 -29.05
C LYS A 158 -13.50 8.98 -27.59
N SER A 159 -12.22 8.91 -27.19
CA SER A 159 -11.85 9.18 -25.79
C SER A 159 -12.03 10.64 -25.42
N MET A 160 -11.79 11.57 -26.36
CA MET A 160 -12.07 13.00 -26.15
C MET A 160 -13.57 13.27 -25.93
N GLN A 161 -14.46 12.59 -26.65
CA GLN A 161 -15.90 12.70 -26.44
C GLN A 161 -16.32 12.20 -25.04
N ILE A 162 -15.76 11.06 -24.59
CA ILE A 162 -15.99 10.53 -23.25
C ILE A 162 -15.51 11.53 -22.19
N HIS A 163 -14.30 12.09 -22.35
CA HIS A 163 -13.77 13.10 -21.42
C HIS A 163 -14.70 14.32 -21.33
N ARG A 164 -15.17 14.85 -22.46
CA ARG A 164 -16.12 15.99 -22.48
C ARG A 164 -17.41 15.68 -21.74
N GLN A 165 -17.95 14.46 -21.86
CA GLN A 165 -19.15 14.07 -21.12
C GLN A 165 -18.91 14.09 -19.61
N ILE A 166 -17.76 13.58 -19.16
CA ILE A 166 -17.38 13.56 -17.74
C ILE A 166 -17.15 14.99 -17.22
N GLU A 167 -16.52 15.87 -18.01
CA GLU A 167 -16.35 17.29 -17.65
C GLU A 167 -17.67 17.96 -17.34
N VAL A 168 -18.69 17.73 -18.19
CA VAL A 168 -20.02 18.29 -18.01
C VAL A 168 -20.74 17.64 -16.81
N GLU A 169 -20.73 16.31 -16.73
CA GLU A 169 -21.45 15.56 -15.69
C GLU A 169 -20.96 15.87 -14.28
N TYR A 170 -19.63 15.99 -14.11
CA TYR A 170 -19.00 16.17 -12.79
C TYR A 170 -18.49 17.59 -12.53
N ALA A 171 -18.68 18.50 -13.49
CA ALA A 171 -18.16 19.87 -13.46
C ALA A 171 -16.64 19.91 -13.18
N ILE A 172 -15.88 19.14 -13.96
CA ILE A 172 -14.42 19.04 -13.89
C ILE A 172 -13.77 19.55 -15.17
N LYS A 173 -12.44 19.72 -15.15
CA LYS A 173 -11.64 19.98 -16.36
C LYS A 173 -10.57 18.90 -16.55
N TYR A 174 -10.34 18.47 -17.78
CA TYR A 174 -9.17 17.67 -18.13
C TYR A 174 -7.97 18.55 -18.46
N ASN A 175 -6.86 18.30 -17.78
CA ASN A 175 -5.58 18.92 -18.07
C ASN A 175 -4.67 17.90 -18.77
N TYR A 176 -4.33 18.16 -20.03
CA TYR A 176 -3.50 17.27 -20.83
C TYR A 176 -2.02 17.63 -20.66
N ILE A 177 -1.24 16.66 -20.23
CA ILE A 177 0.18 16.82 -19.92
C ILE A 177 0.95 15.80 -20.75
N GLU A 178 2.11 16.21 -21.28
CA GLU A 178 2.99 15.31 -22.02
C GLU A 178 3.41 14.09 -21.18
N PRO A 179 3.15 12.86 -21.66
CA PRO A 179 3.36 11.66 -20.90
C PRO A 179 4.83 11.20 -20.89
N THR A 180 5.35 10.93 -19.70
CA THR A 180 6.45 9.97 -19.50
C THR A 180 5.94 8.83 -18.62
N ARG A 181 6.63 7.68 -18.60
CA ARG A 181 6.18 6.52 -17.81
C ARG A 181 5.98 6.87 -16.32
N GLU A 182 6.93 7.60 -15.74
CA GLU A 182 6.88 8.07 -14.35
C GLU A 182 5.73 9.06 -14.13
N LYS A 183 5.56 10.03 -15.05
CA LYS A 183 4.49 11.03 -14.98
C LYS A 183 3.12 10.36 -15.07
N ILE A 184 2.94 9.39 -15.95
CA ILE A 184 1.69 8.63 -16.08
C ILE A 184 1.32 7.96 -14.75
N ARG A 185 2.28 7.33 -14.05
CA ARG A 185 2.02 6.73 -12.73
C ARG A 185 1.62 7.76 -11.67
N ILE A 186 2.29 8.91 -11.63
CA ILE A 186 1.96 10.02 -10.72
C ILE A 186 0.56 10.55 -11.04
N MET A 187 0.27 10.85 -12.31
CA MET A 187 -1.03 11.34 -12.77
C MET A 187 -2.14 10.35 -12.47
N TYR A 188 -1.90 9.05 -12.64
CA TYR A 188 -2.86 8.01 -12.34
C TYR A 188 -3.25 8.04 -10.85
N ARG A 189 -2.27 8.07 -9.94
CA ARG A 189 -2.55 8.14 -8.50
C ARG A 189 -3.27 9.42 -8.10
N TYR A 190 -2.87 10.57 -8.63
CA TYR A 190 -3.58 11.84 -8.46
C TYR A 190 -5.06 11.71 -8.85
N ASN A 191 -5.30 11.19 -10.06
CA ASN A 191 -6.65 11.02 -10.59
C ASN A 191 -7.50 10.05 -9.78
N GLN A 192 -6.93 8.98 -9.22
CA GLN A 192 -7.67 8.05 -8.36
C GLN A 192 -8.18 8.74 -7.09
N VAL A 193 -7.33 9.56 -6.44
CA VAL A 193 -7.74 10.36 -5.27
C VAL A 193 -8.79 11.38 -5.67
N MET A 194 -8.56 12.13 -6.73
CA MET A 194 -9.47 13.18 -7.18
C MET A 194 -10.84 12.62 -7.60
N LYS A 195 -10.88 11.50 -8.35
CA LYS A 195 -12.13 10.80 -8.71
C LYS A 195 -12.91 10.38 -7.47
N LYS A 196 -12.24 9.82 -6.46
CA LYS A 196 -12.87 9.43 -5.19
C LYS A 196 -13.47 10.63 -4.47
N LEU A 197 -12.77 11.76 -4.42
CA LEU A 197 -13.23 12.99 -3.77
C LEU A 197 -14.43 13.62 -4.49
N ILE A 198 -14.45 13.58 -5.83
CA ILE A 198 -15.54 14.11 -6.65
C ILE A 198 -16.76 13.16 -6.67
N GLY A 199 -16.55 11.85 -6.50
CA GLY A 199 -17.58 10.82 -6.60
C GLY A 199 -17.73 10.21 -7.99
N ILE A 200 -16.67 10.21 -8.80
CA ILE A 200 -16.65 9.61 -10.14
C ILE A 200 -16.43 8.09 -10.01
N ASN A 201 -17.50 7.30 -10.17
CA ASN A 201 -17.45 5.83 -10.07
C ASN A 201 -17.34 5.11 -11.42
N LYS A 202 -17.18 5.85 -12.52
CA LYS A 202 -17.05 5.28 -13.87
C LYS A 202 -15.62 4.83 -14.14
N ASN A 203 -15.46 3.64 -14.72
CA ASN A 203 -14.18 3.20 -15.25
C ASN A 203 -14.01 3.82 -16.65
N VAL A 204 -13.24 4.90 -16.73
CA VAL A 204 -13.12 5.79 -17.92
C VAL A 204 -11.68 5.90 -18.40
N TRP A 205 -10.93 4.81 -18.25
CA TRP A 205 -9.59 4.67 -18.81
C TRP A 205 -9.65 3.98 -20.16
#